data_AF-A0A150N4W4-F1
#
_entry.id   AF-A0A150N4W4-F1
#
_cell.length_a   1.000
_cell.length_b   1.000
_cell.length_c   1.000
_cell.angle_alpha   90.00
_cell.angle_beta   90.00
_cell.angle_gamma   90.00
#
_symmetry.space_group_name_H-M   'P 1'
#
loop_
_entity.id
_entity.type
_entity.pdbx_description
1 polymer ?
#
loop_
_entity_poly.entity_id
_entity_poly.type
_entity_poly.pdbx_seq_one_letter_code
_entity_poly.pdbx_strand_id
1 'polypeptide(L)'
;MNEQERIQQYVAEVKEWGKQVEQILLQRGEDGGDCRVDSLLSYIEHHGDAWTEDAIYELQRMVDEVYEKALVFQQNEQSAIRQEEREIEERQQTSIGQEENGIEERQQTVVRQEESGTEERQQTASEQEEESEAEERQQTYVAAGRHVLPPLPYSYDALEPHISREIMRLHHTKHHQSYVDGLNKAEKMMKKARETNDYELLKHWEREAAFHGSGHYLHTIFWNNMHPKGGGQPRGELLEQIKRDFGSFERFKRHFTEAAKSVEGVGWALLVWSPRSHRLEILQTEKHQFMTQWDTIPLLVLDVWEHAYYLQYKNDRAAYINSWWNVVHWRDVEERFEQARKLRWKPF
;
A
#
# COMPACT_ATOMS: atom_id res chain seq x y z
N MET A 1 -4.97 -19.55 26.42
CA MET A 1 -6.10 -19.80 25.52
C MET A 1 -5.87 -21.15 24.87
N ASN A 2 -6.76 -22.10 25.07
CA ASN A 2 -6.66 -23.42 24.44
C ASN A 2 -7.03 -23.32 22.95
N GLU A 3 -6.75 -24.37 22.18
CA GLU A 3 -6.99 -24.41 20.73
C GLU A 3 -8.46 -24.14 20.38
N GLN A 4 -9.37 -24.70 21.17
CA GLN A 4 -10.81 -24.51 20.99
C GLN A 4 -11.23 -23.05 21.22
N GLU A 5 -10.67 -22.37 22.23
CA GLU A 5 -10.89 -20.94 22.49
C GLU A 5 -10.32 -20.06 21.36
N ARG A 6 -9.18 -20.42 20.75
CA ARG A 6 -8.63 -19.73 19.57
C ARG A 6 -9.54 -19.85 18.36
N ILE A 7 -10.06 -21.05 18.12
CA ILE A 7 -10.99 -21.30 17.03
C ILE A 7 -12.28 -20.50 17.25
N GLN A 8 -12.81 -20.51 18.46
CA GLN A 8 -14.01 -19.74 18.81
C GLN A 8 -13.80 -18.23 18.62
N GLN A 9 -12.64 -17.71 19.01
CA GLN A 9 -12.30 -16.31 18.75
C GLN A 9 -12.20 -16.01 17.25
N TYR A 10 -11.53 -16.87 16.47
CA TYR A 10 -11.42 -16.72 15.02
C TYR A 10 -12.79 -16.71 14.34
N VAL A 11 -13.68 -17.64 14.71
CA VAL A 11 -15.05 -17.72 14.18
C VAL A 11 -15.84 -16.46 14.54
N ALA A 12 -15.71 -15.97 15.77
CA ALA A 12 -16.36 -14.72 16.19
C ALA A 12 -15.86 -13.51 15.38
N GLU A 13 -14.55 -13.41 15.13
CA GLU A 13 -13.96 -12.37 14.30
C GLU A 13 -14.40 -12.45 12.84
N VAL A 14 -14.48 -13.65 12.27
CA VAL A 14 -14.99 -13.87 10.90
C VAL A 14 -16.47 -13.53 10.81
N LYS A 15 -17.27 -13.89 11.82
CA LYS A 15 -18.70 -13.54 11.88
C LYS A 15 -18.91 -12.03 11.95
N GLU A 16 -18.14 -11.34 12.78
CA GLU A 16 -18.20 -9.89 12.90
C GLU A 16 -17.74 -9.21 11.61
N TRP A 17 -16.66 -9.69 11.00
CA TRP A 17 -16.21 -9.21 9.70
C TRP A 17 -17.26 -9.44 8.60
N GLY A 18 -17.87 -10.63 8.53
CA GLY A 18 -18.92 -10.93 7.56
C GLY A 18 -20.12 -10.00 7.70
N LYS A 19 -20.56 -9.70 8.93
CA LYS A 19 -21.61 -8.70 9.19
C LYS A 19 -21.20 -7.30 8.75
N GLN A 20 -19.94 -6.91 8.95
CA GLN A 20 -19.45 -5.61 8.49
C GLN A 20 -19.47 -5.53 6.95
N VAL A 21 -19.07 -6.59 6.25
CA VAL A 21 -19.16 -6.67 4.79
C VAL A 21 -20.62 -6.59 4.34
N GLU A 22 -21.53 -7.35 4.95
CA GLU A 22 -22.97 -7.29 4.68
C GLU A 22 -23.52 -5.87 4.86
N GLN A 23 -23.20 -5.20 5.96
CA GLN A 23 -23.62 -3.82 6.21
C GLN A 23 -23.06 -2.84 5.18
N ILE A 24 -21.82 -3.01 4.73
CA ILE A 24 -21.21 -2.19 3.68
C ILE A 24 -21.95 -2.40 2.35
N LEU A 25 -22.26 -3.65 1.98
CA LEU A 25 -23.01 -3.97 0.75
C LEU A 25 -24.43 -3.39 0.81
N LEU A 26 -25.12 -3.53 1.94
CA LEU A 26 -26.45 -2.95 2.17
C LEU A 26 -26.43 -1.42 2.07
N GLN A 27 -25.42 -0.75 2.62
CA GLN A 27 -25.25 0.71 2.49
C GLN A 27 -25.03 1.15 1.04
N ARG A 28 -24.54 0.27 0.17
CA ARG A 28 -24.32 0.50 -1.25
C ARG A 28 -25.52 0.11 -2.12
N GLY A 29 -26.59 -0.40 -1.52
CA GLY A 29 -27.78 -0.86 -2.25
C GLY A 29 -27.56 -2.18 -2.99
N GLU A 30 -26.51 -2.93 -2.64
CA GLU A 30 -26.18 -4.23 -3.22
C GLU A 30 -26.71 -5.35 -2.32
N ASP A 31 -27.30 -6.39 -2.92
CA ASP A 31 -27.77 -7.57 -2.19
C ASP A 31 -26.57 -8.47 -1.84
N GLY A 32 -26.42 -8.82 -0.55
CA GLY A 32 -25.29 -9.59 0.00
C GLY A 32 -25.07 -10.97 -0.63
N GLY A 33 -26.06 -11.45 -1.40
CA GLY A 33 -26.05 -12.72 -2.12
C GLY A 33 -24.95 -12.83 -3.18
N ASP A 34 -24.57 -11.74 -3.84
CA ASP A 34 -23.57 -11.80 -4.92
C ASP A 34 -22.15 -12.00 -4.38
N CYS A 35 -21.84 -11.40 -3.22
CA CYS A 35 -20.58 -11.60 -2.51
C CYS A 35 -20.54 -12.90 -1.70
N ARG A 36 -21.61 -13.71 -1.68
CA ARG A 36 -21.76 -14.93 -0.87
C ARG A 36 -21.55 -14.73 0.64
N VAL A 37 -21.72 -13.50 1.12
CA VAL A 37 -21.61 -13.18 2.56
C VAL A 37 -22.67 -13.94 3.35
N ASP A 38 -23.87 -14.07 2.81
CA ASP A 38 -24.96 -14.85 3.41
C ASP A 38 -24.58 -16.32 3.56
N SER A 39 -23.87 -16.88 2.58
CA SER A 39 -23.39 -18.26 2.63
C SER A 39 -22.36 -18.44 3.74
N LEU A 40 -21.44 -17.48 3.91
CA LEU A 40 -20.46 -17.48 4.99
C LEU A 40 -21.13 -17.36 6.38
N LEU A 41 -22.03 -16.40 6.56
CA LEU A 41 -22.72 -16.19 7.82
C LEU A 41 -23.63 -17.37 8.18
N SER A 42 -24.32 -17.92 7.19
CA SER A 42 -25.14 -19.12 7.36
C SER A 42 -24.29 -20.34 7.72
N TYR A 43 -23.12 -20.51 7.09
CA TYR A 43 -22.17 -21.59 7.42
C TYR A 43 -21.70 -21.52 8.88
N ILE A 44 -21.39 -20.32 9.36
CA ILE A 44 -21.01 -20.08 10.76
C ILE A 44 -22.17 -20.38 11.71
N GLU A 45 -23.38 -19.97 11.37
CA GLU A 45 -24.55 -20.17 12.21
C GLU A 45 -24.96 -21.64 12.31
N HIS A 46 -24.87 -22.40 11.21
CA HIS A 46 -25.21 -23.82 11.19
C HIS A 46 -24.18 -24.70 11.94
N HIS A 47 -22.91 -24.28 12.01
CA HIS A 47 -21.87 -25.05 12.72
C HIS A 47 -21.89 -24.90 14.24
N GLY A 48 -22.42 -23.79 14.76
CA GLY A 48 -22.49 -23.54 16.20
C GLY A 48 -21.10 -23.55 16.86
N ASP A 49 -20.93 -24.36 17.91
CA ASP A 49 -19.71 -24.40 18.72
C ASP A 49 -18.73 -25.53 18.35
N ALA A 50 -19.09 -26.38 17.37
CA ALA A 50 -18.35 -27.59 17.03
C ALA A 50 -17.51 -27.42 15.76
N TRP A 51 -16.30 -26.90 15.92
CA TRP A 51 -15.36 -26.61 14.82
C TRP A 51 -14.26 -27.66 14.71
N THR A 52 -14.20 -28.35 13.57
CA THR A 52 -13.11 -29.27 13.20
C THR A 52 -12.08 -28.58 12.30
N GLU A 53 -10.89 -29.16 12.13
CA GLU A 53 -9.88 -28.64 11.18
C GLU A 53 -10.45 -28.48 9.76
N ASP A 54 -11.18 -29.48 9.28
CA ASP A 54 -11.84 -29.43 7.96
C ASP A 54 -12.88 -28.30 7.87
N ALA A 55 -13.65 -28.06 8.95
CA ALA A 55 -14.63 -26.98 8.99
C ALA A 55 -13.94 -25.60 9.00
N ILE A 56 -12.77 -25.49 9.63
CA ILE A 56 -11.98 -24.27 9.65
C ILE A 56 -11.32 -24.01 8.29
N TYR A 57 -10.86 -25.05 7.60
CA TYR A 57 -10.36 -24.93 6.24
C TYR A 57 -11.44 -24.43 5.28
N GLU A 58 -12.65 -25.00 5.36
CA GLU A 58 -13.78 -24.57 4.54
C GLU A 58 -14.22 -23.14 4.91
N LEU A 59 -14.23 -22.79 6.21
CA LEU A 59 -14.48 -21.41 6.64
C LEU A 59 -13.48 -20.42 6.04
N GLN A 60 -12.19 -20.77 6.01
CA GLN A 60 -11.15 -19.95 5.37
C GLN A 60 -11.39 -19.80 3.86
N ARG A 61 -11.74 -20.90 3.17
CA ARG A 61 -12.08 -20.87 1.75
C ARG A 61 -13.26 -19.94 1.45
N MET A 62 -14.31 -19.98 2.29
CA MET A 62 -15.48 -19.10 2.13
C MET A 62 -15.16 -17.64 2.41
N VAL A 63 -14.28 -17.36 3.39
CA VAL A 63 -13.77 -15.99 3.64
C VAL A 63 -13.01 -15.47 2.43
N ASP A 64 -12.11 -16.28 1.85
CA ASP A 64 -11.35 -15.91 0.66
C ASP A 64 -12.30 -15.62 -0.52
N GLU A 65 -13.33 -16.45 -0.72
CA GLU A 65 -14.32 -16.26 -1.79
C GLU A 65 -15.14 -14.98 -1.62
N VAL A 66 -15.60 -14.68 -0.39
CA VAL A 66 -16.31 -13.43 -0.09
C VAL A 66 -15.39 -12.22 -0.36
N TYR A 67 -14.13 -12.33 0.03
CA TYR A 67 -13.15 -11.26 -0.13
C TYR A 67 -12.81 -10.99 -1.60
N GLU A 68 -12.53 -12.03 -2.40
CA GLU A 68 -12.27 -11.91 -3.83
C GLU A 68 -13.43 -11.25 -4.56
N LYS A 69 -14.66 -11.63 -4.23
CA LYS A 69 -15.84 -11.03 -4.84
C LYS A 69 -16.03 -9.58 -4.41
N ALA A 70 -15.88 -9.28 -3.12
CA ALA A 70 -15.96 -7.90 -2.62
C ALA A 70 -14.90 -6.97 -3.26
N LEU A 71 -13.70 -7.49 -3.57
CA LEU A 71 -12.67 -6.78 -4.33
C LEU A 71 -13.11 -6.48 -5.77
N VAL A 72 -13.75 -7.43 -6.45
CA VAL A 72 -14.30 -7.23 -7.79
C VAL A 72 -15.42 -6.17 -7.76
N PHE A 73 -16.27 -6.15 -6.74
CA PHE A 73 -17.27 -5.09 -6.57
C PHE A 73 -16.62 -3.72 -6.37
N GLN A 74 -15.58 -3.61 -5.54
CA GLN A 74 -14.83 -2.36 -5.39
C GLN A 74 -14.20 -1.90 -6.73
N GLN A 75 -13.69 -2.82 -7.54
CA GLN A 75 -13.14 -2.51 -8.86
C GLN A 75 -14.23 -2.07 -9.85
N ASN A 76 -15.39 -2.72 -9.84
CA ASN A 76 -16.53 -2.37 -10.68
C ASN A 76 -17.14 -1.02 -10.29
N GLU A 77 -17.27 -0.72 -8.99
CA GLU A 77 -17.71 0.57 -8.48
C GLU A 77 -16.74 1.69 -8.90
N GLN A 78 -15.43 1.44 -8.81
CA GLN A 78 -14.42 2.37 -9.33
C GLN A 78 -14.48 2.53 -10.85
N SER A 79 -14.97 1.54 -11.60
CA SER A 79 -15.17 1.64 -13.04
C SER A 79 -16.44 2.41 -13.40
N ALA A 80 -17.52 2.24 -12.63
CA ALA A 80 -18.77 2.97 -12.78
C ALA A 80 -18.62 4.45 -12.42
N ILE A 81 -17.90 4.75 -11.32
CA ILE A 81 -17.53 6.13 -10.95
C ILE A 81 -16.68 6.76 -12.06
N ARG A 82 -15.69 6.03 -12.60
CA ARG A 82 -14.90 6.52 -13.75
C ARG A 82 -15.75 6.78 -14.99
N GLN A 83 -16.80 5.99 -15.23
CA GLN A 83 -17.71 6.20 -16.34
C GLN A 83 -18.61 7.42 -16.11
N GLU A 84 -19.13 7.60 -14.88
CA GLU A 84 -19.93 8.76 -14.50
C GLU A 84 -19.10 10.06 -14.51
N GLU A 85 -17.83 9.98 -14.09
CA GLU A 85 -16.85 11.07 -14.20
C GLU A 85 -16.57 11.43 -15.66
N ARG A 86 -16.41 10.43 -16.55
CA ARG A 86 -16.29 10.67 -18.01
C ARG A 86 -17.54 11.33 -18.59
N GLU A 87 -18.74 10.92 -18.17
CA GLU A 87 -19.99 11.54 -18.62
C GLU A 87 -20.14 12.98 -18.09
N ILE A 88 -19.62 13.28 -16.89
CA ILE A 88 -19.57 14.63 -16.33
C ILE A 88 -18.54 15.48 -17.07
N GLU A 89 -17.36 14.93 -17.38
CA GLU A 89 -16.33 15.58 -18.20
C GLU A 89 -16.85 15.86 -19.60
N GLU A 90 -17.52 14.92 -20.26
CA GLU A 90 -18.16 15.12 -21.56
C GLU A 90 -19.23 16.20 -21.51
N ARG A 91 -20.06 16.26 -20.45
CA ARG A 91 -21.04 17.34 -20.26
C ARG A 91 -20.38 18.69 -20.03
N GLN A 92 -19.26 18.73 -19.29
CA GLN A 92 -18.48 19.95 -19.08
C GLN A 92 -17.77 20.39 -20.36
N GLN A 93 -17.20 19.47 -21.14
CA GLN A 93 -16.63 19.73 -22.46
C GLN A 93 -17.69 20.17 -23.47
N THR A 94 -18.91 19.65 -23.39
CA THR A 94 -20.02 20.13 -24.22
C THR A 94 -20.44 21.55 -23.82
N SER A 95 -20.43 21.87 -22.51
CA SER A 95 -20.68 23.22 -21.99
C SER A 95 -19.56 24.21 -22.35
N ILE A 96 -18.30 23.77 -22.30
CA ILE A 96 -17.12 24.53 -22.72
C ILE A 96 -17.15 24.71 -24.24
N GLY A 97 -17.50 23.68 -25.00
CA GLY A 97 -17.69 23.73 -26.45
C GLY A 97 -18.84 24.67 -26.87
N GLN A 98 -19.85 24.88 -26.03
CA GLN A 98 -20.88 25.90 -26.26
C GLN A 98 -20.37 27.33 -25.97
N GLU A 99 -19.45 27.50 -25.02
CA GLU A 99 -18.76 28.78 -24.78
C GLU A 99 -17.68 29.06 -25.85
N GLU A 100 -16.99 28.03 -26.33
CA GLU A 100 -16.01 28.07 -27.42
C GLU A 100 -16.67 28.32 -28.78
N ASN A 101 -17.85 27.76 -29.05
CA ASN A 101 -18.65 28.14 -30.24
C ASN A 101 -19.02 29.64 -30.24
N GLY A 102 -19.23 30.23 -29.05
CA GLY A 102 -19.43 31.68 -28.88
C GLY A 102 -18.15 32.52 -29.07
N ILE A 103 -16.98 31.88 -29.03
CA ILE A 103 -15.66 32.47 -29.29
C ILE A 103 -15.26 32.21 -30.77
N GLU A 104 -15.60 31.06 -31.35
CA GLU A 104 -15.40 30.73 -32.76
C GLU A 104 -16.26 31.58 -33.70
N GLU A 105 -17.51 31.94 -33.34
CA GLU A 105 -18.27 32.94 -34.10
C GLU A 105 -17.57 34.32 -34.12
N ARG A 106 -16.76 34.63 -33.08
CA ARG A 106 -15.95 35.86 -33.02
C ARG A 106 -14.61 35.73 -33.76
N GLN A 107 -14.07 34.51 -33.87
CA GLN A 107 -12.79 34.24 -34.54
C GLN A 107 -12.93 33.88 -36.04
N GLN A 108 -14.09 33.40 -36.50
CA GLN A 108 -14.41 33.19 -37.92
C GLN A 108 -14.52 34.50 -38.73
N THR A 109 -14.45 35.67 -38.07
CA THR A 109 -14.29 36.96 -38.75
C THR A 109 -12.81 37.26 -39.11
N VAL A 110 -11.85 36.51 -38.56
CA VAL A 110 -10.41 36.89 -38.60
C VAL A 110 -9.53 35.94 -39.40
N VAL A 111 -9.90 34.68 -39.64
CA VAL A 111 -9.00 33.73 -40.32
C VAL A 111 -9.70 33.05 -41.50
N ARG A 112 -9.80 33.80 -42.61
CA ARG A 112 -9.86 33.24 -43.97
C ARG A 112 -8.48 33.41 -44.56
N GLN A 113 -7.86 32.30 -44.97
CA GLN A 113 -6.48 32.08 -45.50
C GLN A 113 -5.64 31.33 -44.45
N GLU A 114 -5.11 30.13 -44.68
CA GLU A 114 -4.71 29.41 -45.89
C GLU A 114 -4.60 27.90 -45.59
N GLU A 115 -4.81 27.07 -46.62
CA GLU A 115 -4.66 25.61 -46.63
C GLU A 115 -3.22 25.19 -46.97
N SER A 116 -2.70 24.10 -46.37
CA SER A 116 -2.33 22.85 -47.07
C SER A 116 -1.47 21.97 -46.17
N GLY A 117 -1.82 20.68 -46.10
CA GLY A 117 -1.34 19.77 -45.08
C GLY A 117 0.05 19.17 -45.27
N THR A 118 0.68 18.85 -44.15
CA THR A 118 1.46 17.62 -43.92
C THR A 118 1.57 17.28 -42.42
N GLU A 119 0.62 17.73 -41.58
CA GLU A 119 0.73 17.72 -40.11
C GLU A 119 -0.14 16.65 -39.40
N GLU A 120 -1.20 16.13 -40.03
CA GLU A 120 -2.19 15.23 -39.40
C GLU A 120 -1.60 13.90 -38.87
N ARG A 121 -0.50 13.40 -39.44
CA ARG A 121 0.16 12.16 -38.97
C ARG A 121 1.14 12.37 -37.82
N GLN A 122 1.58 13.60 -37.58
CA GLN A 122 2.38 13.96 -36.40
C GLN A 122 1.47 14.44 -35.26
N GLN A 123 0.36 15.11 -35.57
CA GLN A 123 -0.68 15.48 -34.59
C GLN A 123 -1.31 14.27 -33.91
N THR A 124 -1.70 13.24 -34.67
CA THR A 124 -2.30 12.03 -34.07
C THR A 124 -1.33 11.23 -33.18
N ALA A 125 -0.02 11.33 -33.39
CA ALA A 125 0.99 10.73 -32.51
C ALA A 125 1.28 11.61 -31.29
N SER A 126 1.29 12.95 -31.46
CA SER A 126 1.46 13.88 -30.34
C SER A 126 0.23 13.94 -29.45
N GLU A 127 -0.97 13.78 -29.99
CA GLU A 127 -2.24 13.71 -29.25
C GLU A 127 -2.33 12.42 -28.42
N GLN A 128 -1.86 11.29 -28.96
CA GLN A 128 -1.77 10.03 -28.21
C GLN A 128 -0.66 10.07 -27.13
N GLU A 129 0.46 10.75 -27.40
CA GLU A 129 1.48 11.02 -26.38
C GLU A 129 0.93 11.98 -25.30
N GLU A 130 0.21 13.04 -25.67
CA GLU A 130 -0.41 14.00 -24.74
C GLU A 130 -1.53 13.38 -23.90
N GLU A 131 -2.36 12.49 -24.46
CA GLU A 131 -3.36 11.71 -23.71
C GLU A 131 -2.69 10.71 -22.76
N SER A 132 -1.64 10.01 -23.20
CA SER A 132 -0.89 9.09 -22.33
C SER A 132 -0.21 9.83 -21.19
N GLU A 133 0.36 11.01 -21.47
CA GLU A 133 0.92 11.89 -20.44
C GLU A 133 -0.18 12.53 -19.58
N ALA A 134 -1.39 12.75 -20.08
CA ALA A 134 -2.52 13.27 -19.31
C ALA A 134 -3.09 12.22 -18.34
N GLU A 135 -3.18 10.95 -18.76
CA GLU A 135 -3.51 9.82 -17.89
C GLU A 135 -2.39 9.54 -16.86
N GLU A 136 -1.11 9.69 -17.24
CA GLU A 136 0.03 9.62 -16.31
C GLU A 136 0.02 10.82 -15.32
N ARG A 137 -0.43 12.00 -15.77
CA ARG A 137 -0.64 13.20 -14.94
C ARG A 137 -1.80 13.05 -13.95
N GLN A 138 -2.80 12.20 -14.22
CA GLN A 138 -3.88 11.89 -13.26
C GLN A 138 -3.43 10.98 -12.09
N GLN A 139 -2.25 10.35 -12.17
CA GLN A 139 -1.63 9.59 -11.07
C GLN A 139 -0.71 10.43 -10.15
N THR A 140 -0.79 11.76 -10.19
CA THR A 140 0.26 12.60 -9.58
C THR A 140 0.18 12.77 -8.06
N TYR A 141 -0.94 12.48 -7.40
CA TYR A 141 -1.04 12.54 -5.92
C TYR A 141 -2.26 11.82 -5.34
N VAL A 142 -2.19 11.45 -4.05
CA VAL A 142 -3.31 10.89 -3.28
C VAL A 142 -4.03 12.03 -2.53
N ALA A 143 -5.33 12.22 -2.79
CA ALA A 143 -6.12 13.23 -2.09
C ALA A 143 -6.29 12.88 -0.60
N ALA A 144 -6.42 13.92 0.25
CA ALA A 144 -6.58 13.76 1.69
C ALA A 144 -7.73 12.81 2.04
N GLY A 145 -7.42 11.73 2.76
CA GLY A 145 -8.43 10.75 3.16
C GLY A 145 -8.80 9.72 2.09
N ARG A 146 -7.99 9.58 1.04
CA ARG A 146 -8.19 8.65 -0.10
C ARG A 146 -7.06 7.62 -0.25
N HIS A 147 -6.23 7.41 0.77
CA HIS A 147 -5.29 6.29 0.78
C HIS A 147 -6.04 4.96 0.77
N VAL A 148 -5.46 3.95 0.13
CA VAL A 148 -6.03 2.60 0.02
C VAL A 148 -5.00 1.57 0.45
N LEU A 149 -5.46 0.44 0.97
CA LEU A 149 -4.60 -0.71 1.24
C LEU A 149 -4.12 -1.29 -0.10
N PRO A 150 -2.81 -1.25 -0.42
CA PRO A 150 -2.31 -1.82 -1.66
C PRO A 150 -2.46 -3.35 -1.61
N PRO A 151 -2.81 -4.02 -2.72
CA PRO A 151 -2.81 -5.48 -2.76
C PRO A 151 -1.38 -6.01 -2.56
N LEU A 152 -1.26 -7.22 -2.00
CA LEU A 152 0.03 -7.90 -1.97
C LEU A 152 0.47 -8.29 -3.39
N PRO A 153 1.77 -8.21 -3.71
CA PRO A 153 2.29 -8.61 -5.03
C PRO A 153 2.37 -10.14 -5.22
N TYR A 154 1.93 -10.92 -4.21
CA TYR A 154 1.94 -12.38 -4.19
C TYR A 154 0.86 -12.90 -3.23
N SER A 155 0.54 -14.20 -3.30
CA SER A 155 -0.44 -14.84 -2.40
C SER A 155 0.04 -14.88 -0.95
N TYR A 156 -0.88 -14.94 0.02
CA TYR A 156 -0.53 -14.89 1.44
C TYR A 156 0.41 -16.01 1.91
N ASP A 157 0.39 -17.18 1.25
CA ASP A 157 1.24 -18.34 1.53
C ASP A 157 2.56 -18.35 0.73
N ALA A 158 2.78 -17.40 -0.18
CA ALA A 158 3.91 -17.42 -1.10
C ALA A 158 5.28 -17.36 -0.42
N LEU A 159 5.35 -16.85 0.82
CA LEU A 159 6.61 -16.70 1.57
C LEU A 159 6.91 -17.85 2.53
N GLU A 160 6.07 -18.88 2.55
CA GLU A 160 6.34 -20.09 3.32
C GLU A 160 7.59 -20.84 2.80
N PRO A 161 8.38 -21.48 3.68
CA PRO A 161 8.18 -21.63 5.12
C PRO A 161 8.72 -20.45 5.95
N HIS A 162 9.21 -19.38 5.33
CA HIS A 162 9.93 -18.31 6.02
C HIS A 162 9.00 -17.35 6.76
N ILE A 163 7.82 -17.06 6.21
CA ILE A 163 6.77 -16.28 6.89
C ILE A 163 5.43 -16.95 6.60
N SER A 164 4.70 -17.33 7.65
CA SER A 164 3.46 -18.10 7.53
C SER A 164 2.32 -17.30 6.89
N ARG A 165 1.42 -18.03 6.20
CA ARG A 165 0.18 -17.47 5.66
C ARG A 165 -0.63 -16.70 6.71
N GLU A 166 -0.70 -17.24 7.94
CA GLU A 166 -1.43 -16.62 9.06
C GLU A 166 -0.89 -15.22 9.39
N ILE A 167 0.44 -15.09 9.49
CA ILE A 167 1.11 -13.80 9.71
C ILE A 167 0.81 -12.86 8.55
N MET A 168 1.07 -13.29 7.30
CA MET A 168 0.90 -12.44 6.12
C MET A 168 -0.52 -11.90 6.01
N ARG A 169 -1.53 -12.74 6.25
CA ARG A 169 -2.94 -12.34 6.20
C ARG A 169 -3.28 -11.32 7.27
N LEU A 170 -2.92 -11.55 8.54
CA LEU A 170 -3.24 -10.64 9.64
C LEU A 170 -2.45 -9.33 9.54
N HIS A 171 -1.17 -9.42 9.21
CA HIS A 171 -0.27 -8.26 9.07
C HIS A 171 -0.73 -7.33 7.95
N HIS A 172 -1.21 -7.87 6.83
CA HIS A 172 -1.80 -7.10 5.75
C HIS A 172 -3.22 -6.60 6.07
N THR A 173 -4.17 -7.51 6.31
CA THR A 173 -5.60 -7.17 6.35
C THR A 173 -6.06 -6.50 7.64
N LYS A 174 -5.29 -6.61 8.73
CA LYS A 174 -5.62 -5.98 10.01
C LYS A 174 -4.65 -4.85 10.33
N HIS A 175 -3.36 -5.14 10.44
CA HIS A 175 -2.38 -4.13 10.86
C HIS A 175 -2.21 -3.05 9.79
N HIS A 176 -1.90 -3.42 8.55
CA HIS A 176 -1.73 -2.43 7.47
C HIS A 176 -3.03 -1.65 7.19
N GLN A 177 -4.18 -2.32 7.14
CA GLN A 177 -5.48 -1.67 6.98
C GLN A 177 -5.73 -0.59 8.06
N SER A 178 -5.40 -0.87 9.33
CA SER A 178 -5.58 0.10 10.42
C SER A 178 -4.72 1.37 10.22
N TYR A 179 -3.54 1.25 9.60
CA TYR A 179 -2.71 2.40 9.27
C TYR A 179 -3.32 3.23 8.13
N VAL A 180 -3.88 2.59 7.11
CA VAL A 180 -4.59 3.28 6.03
C VAL A 180 -5.78 4.07 6.57
N ASP A 181 -6.62 3.43 7.39
CA ASP A 181 -7.82 4.05 7.96
C ASP A 181 -7.48 5.22 8.88
N GLY A 182 -6.47 5.04 9.74
CA GLY A 182 -6.00 6.06 10.67
C GLY A 182 -5.40 7.28 9.97
N LEU A 183 -4.58 7.06 8.92
CA LEU A 183 -4.02 8.13 8.10
C LEU A 183 -5.14 8.92 7.42
N ASN A 184 -6.09 8.20 6.80
CA ASN A 184 -7.22 8.82 6.14
C ASN A 184 -8.05 9.69 7.09
N LYS A 185 -8.28 9.20 8.31
CA LYS A 185 -9.00 9.95 9.34
C LYS A 185 -8.23 11.21 9.76
N ALA A 186 -6.92 11.09 10.02
CA ALA A 186 -6.09 12.21 10.42
C ALA A 186 -6.08 13.32 9.36
N GLU A 187 -5.90 12.98 8.09
CA GLU A 187 -5.89 13.95 6.99
C GLU A 187 -7.23 14.67 6.82
N LYS A 188 -8.36 13.95 6.92
CA LYS A 188 -9.71 14.55 6.87
C LYS A 188 -9.91 15.54 8.03
N MET A 189 -9.45 15.19 9.23
CA MET A 189 -9.58 16.05 10.39
C MET A 189 -8.68 17.28 10.32
N MET A 190 -7.45 17.15 9.80
CA MET A 190 -6.58 18.29 9.52
C MET A 190 -7.15 19.21 8.42
N LYS A 191 -7.79 18.64 7.39
CA LYS A 191 -8.50 19.41 6.36
C LYS A 191 -9.66 20.20 6.97
N LYS A 192 -10.50 19.53 7.76
CA LYS A 192 -11.62 20.17 8.47
C LYS A 192 -11.13 21.32 9.36
N ALA A 193 -10.05 21.12 10.12
CA ALA A 193 -9.47 22.16 10.96
C ALA A 193 -9.12 23.44 10.18
N ARG A 194 -8.54 23.29 8.98
CA ARG A 194 -8.25 24.42 8.09
C ARG A 194 -9.52 25.11 7.57
N GLU A 195 -10.54 24.34 7.23
CA GLU A 195 -11.81 24.86 6.69
C GLU A 195 -12.64 25.58 7.75
N THR A 196 -12.64 25.08 8.99
CA THR A 196 -13.42 25.65 10.10
C THR A 196 -12.65 26.62 10.97
N ASN A 197 -11.35 26.80 10.72
CA ASN A 197 -10.43 27.58 11.55
C ASN A 197 -10.43 27.13 13.04
N ASP A 198 -10.60 25.83 13.27
CA ASP A 198 -10.58 25.20 14.60
C ASP A 198 -9.39 24.25 14.70
N TYR A 199 -8.39 24.63 15.48
CA TYR A 199 -7.13 23.92 15.62
C TYR A 199 -6.94 23.28 17.00
N GLU A 200 -7.99 23.17 17.82
CA GLU A 200 -7.88 22.65 19.20
C GLU A 200 -7.20 21.28 19.24
N LEU A 201 -7.54 20.40 18.30
CA LEU A 201 -7.01 19.04 18.19
C LEU A 201 -5.91 18.89 17.15
N LEU A 202 -5.38 19.96 16.54
CA LEU A 202 -4.42 19.85 15.44
C LEU A 202 -3.18 19.04 15.85
N LYS A 203 -2.62 19.31 17.04
CA LYS A 203 -1.47 18.54 17.56
C LYS A 203 -1.73 17.03 17.65
N HIS A 204 -2.96 16.63 17.98
CA HIS A 204 -3.33 15.23 18.02
C HIS A 204 -3.33 14.65 16.60
N TRP A 205 -4.00 15.30 15.65
CA TRP A 205 -4.11 14.80 14.28
C TRP A 205 -2.78 14.75 13.53
N GLU A 206 -1.88 15.71 13.76
CA GLU A 206 -0.51 15.66 13.21
C GLU A 206 0.28 14.44 13.73
N ARG A 207 0.09 14.09 15.01
CA ARG A 207 0.70 12.88 15.60
C ARG A 207 0.11 11.61 15.00
N GLU A 208 -1.21 11.54 14.83
CA GLU A 208 -1.88 10.40 14.20
C GLU A 208 -1.43 10.24 12.74
N ALA A 209 -1.32 11.34 11.99
CA ALA A 209 -0.82 11.34 10.62
C ALA A 209 0.62 10.82 10.54
N ALA A 210 1.50 11.24 11.46
CA ALA A 210 2.87 10.73 11.50
C ALA A 210 2.94 9.23 11.79
N PHE A 211 2.18 8.74 12.78
CA PHE A 211 2.16 7.32 13.15
C PHE A 211 1.55 6.45 12.05
N HIS A 212 0.34 6.75 11.63
CA HIS A 212 -0.40 5.97 10.63
C HIS A 212 0.20 6.13 9.23
N GLY A 213 0.66 7.33 8.86
CA GLY A 213 1.34 7.57 7.59
C GLY A 213 2.63 6.79 7.45
N SER A 214 3.50 6.86 8.47
CA SER A 214 4.74 6.08 8.45
C SER A 214 4.46 4.57 8.48
N GLY A 215 3.43 4.13 9.22
CA GLY A 215 2.97 2.74 9.24
C GLY A 215 2.53 2.27 7.85
N HIS A 216 1.67 3.03 7.17
CA HIS A 216 1.20 2.71 5.83
C HIS A 216 2.36 2.63 4.82
N TYR A 217 3.25 3.62 4.81
CA TYR A 217 4.34 3.65 3.83
C TYR A 217 5.39 2.56 4.09
N LEU A 218 5.78 2.31 5.35
CA LEU A 218 6.75 1.26 5.65
C LEU A 218 6.20 -0.13 5.31
N HIS A 219 4.93 -0.43 5.60
CA HIS A 219 4.33 -1.72 5.22
C HIS A 219 4.21 -1.85 3.69
N THR A 220 3.86 -0.78 2.99
CA THR A 220 3.82 -0.78 1.51
C THR A 220 5.19 -1.14 0.92
N ILE A 221 6.28 -0.62 1.50
CA ILE A 221 7.65 -0.98 1.09
C ILE A 221 7.97 -2.44 1.48
N PHE A 222 7.61 -2.85 2.70
CA PHE A 222 7.86 -4.18 3.23
C PHE A 222 7.30 -5.30 2.35
N TRP A 223 6.06 -5.15 1.84
CA TRP A 223 5.46 -6.13 0.93
C TRP A 223 6.24 -6.28 -0.38
N ASN A 224 6.70 -5.17 -0.96
CA ASN A 224 7.43 -5.18 -2.21
C ASN A 224 8.89 -5.67 -2.05
N ASN A 225 9.46 -5.46 -0.86
CA ASN A 225 10.78 -5.93 -0.47
C ASN A 225 10.85 -7.46 -0.26
N MET A 226 9.75 -8.20 -0.42
CA MET A 226 9.72 -9.65 -0.29
C MET A 226 9.21 -10.33 -1.55
N HIS A 227 9.62 -11.56 -1.81
CA HIS A 227 9.21 -12.34 -2.98
C HIS A 227 9.43 -13.86 -2.76
N PRO A 228 8.56 -14.75 -3.27
CA PRO A 228 8.70 -16.21 -3.14
C PRO A 228 10.01 -16.78 -3.67
N LYS A 229 10.61 -16.11 -4.67
CA LYS A 229 11.93 -16.44 -5.24
C LYS A 229 13.01 -15.44 -4.82
N GLY A 230 12.86 -14.88 -3.62
CA GLY A 230 13.79 -13.92 -3.05
C GLY A 230 15.09 -14.55 -2.55
N GLY A 231 15.78 -13.81 -1.69
CA GLY A 231 17.06 -14.21 -1.12
C GLY A 231 18.25 -13.91 -2.02
N GLY A 232 19.41 -14.45 -1.66
CA GLY A 232 20.67 -14.15 -2.34
C GLY A 232 21.21 -12.76 -2.00
N GLN A 233 21.73 -12.05 -3.00
CA GLN A 233 22.40 -10.75 -2.87
C GLN A 233 21.94 -9.80 -3.99
N PRO A 234 21.97 -8.47 -3.79
CA PRO A 234 21.73 -7.54 -4.88
C PRO A 234 22.86 -7.61 -5.90
N ARG A 235 22.62 -7.00 -7.06
CA ARG A 235 23.53 -6.92 -8.19
C ARG A 235 23.72 -5.45 -8.60
N GLY A 236 24.58 -5.26 -9.59
CA GLY A 236 24.80 -3.96 -10.22
C GLY A 236 25.20 -2.87 -9.23
N GLU A 237 24.67 -1.68 -9.47
CA GLU A 237 25.04 -0.45 -8.76
C GLU A 237 24.74 -0.50 -7.27
N LEU A 238 23.65 -1.14 -6.85
CA LEU A 238 23.33 -1.29 -5.42
C LEU A 238 24.39 -2.12 -4.70
N LEU A 239 24.85 -3.23 -5.30
CA LEU A 239 25.90 -4.05 -4.71
C LEU A 239 27.22 -3.29 -4.58
N GLU A 240 27.58 -2.51 -5.60
CA GLU A 240 28.80 -1.68 -5.56
C GLU A 240 28.70 -0.56 -4.52
N GLN A 241 27.53 0.07 -4.37
CA GLN A 241 27.29 1.05 -3.32
C GLN A 241 27.37 0.40 -1.92
N ILE A 242 26.80 -0.78 -1.74
CA ILE A 242 26.91 -1.54 -0.48
C ILE A 242 28.38 -1.84 -0.15
N LYS A 243 29.17 -2.29 -1.13
CA LYS A 243 30.60 -2.54 -0.92
C LYS A 243 31.36 -1.28 -0.55
N ARG A 244 31.03 -0.13 -1.15
CA ARG A 244 31.63 1.16 -0.84
C ARG A 244 31.36 1.57 0.61
N ASP A 245 30.12 1.47 1.06
CA ASP A 245 29.70 2.06 2.33
C ASP A 245 29.86 1.12 3.52
N PHE A 246 29.74 -0.20 3.30
CA PHE A 246 29.82 -1.21 4.36
C PHE A 246 31.06 -2.13 4.21
N GLY A 247 31.83 -1.99 3.14
CA GLY A 247 33.02 -2.78 2.83
C GLY A 247 32.73 -4.11 2.13
N SER A 248 31.60 -4.78 2.43
CA SER A 248 31.12 -5.96 1.70
C SER A 248 29.64 -6.23 1.97
N PHE A 249 29.01 -7.04 1.12
CA PHE A 249 27.64 -7.49 1.36
C PHE A 249 27.50 -8.24 2.69
N GLU A 250 28.44 -9.10 3.05
CA GLU A 250 28.40 -9.83 4.33
C GLU A 250 28.51 -8.91 5.54
N ARG A 251 29.31 -7.84 5.45
CA ARG A 251 29.41 -6.83 6.51
C ARG A 251 28.12 -6.02 6.62
N PHE A 252 27.53 -5.64 5.50
CA PHE A 252 26.21 -5.00 5.44
C PHE A 252 25.13 -5.90 6.06
N LYS A 253 25.01 -7.14 5.59
CA LYS A 253 24.02 -8.11 6.07
C LYS A 253 24.13 -8.32 7.57
N ARG A 254 25.37 -8.45 8.09
CA ARG A 254 25.62 -8.56 9.53
C ARG A 254 25.21 -7.28 10.27
N HIS A 255 25.60 -6.10 9.80
CA HIS A 255 25.21 -4.84 10.43
C HIS A 255 23.68 -4.69 10.47
N PHE A 256 22.99 -4.92 9.35
CA PHE A 256 21.53 -4.85 9.26
C PHE A 256 20.85 -5.86 10.20
N THR A 257 21.36 -7.09 10.25
CA THR A 257 20.83 -8.15 11.12
C THR A 257 20.97 -7.79 12.60
N GLU A 258 22.13 -7.29 13.02
CA GLU A 258 22.33 -6.88 14.42
C GLU A 258 21.48 -5.64 14.77
N ALA A 259 21.37 -4.67 13.86
CA ALA A 259 20.46 -3.53 14.04
C ALA A 259 19.00 -3.98 14.21
N ALA A 260 18.51 -4.92 13.40
CA ALA A 260 17.16 -5.46 13.50
C ALA A 260 16.91 -6.20 14.84
N LYS A 261 17.89 -6.98 15.32
CA LYS A 261 17.79 -7.66 16.62
C LYS A 261 17.70 -6.65 17.76
N SER A 262 18.50 -5.60 17.69
CA SER A 262 18.68 -4.61 18.76
C SER A 262 17.64 -3.49 18.78
N VAL A 263 16.59 -3.53 17.95
CA VAL A 263 15.49 -2.55 18.06
C VAL A 263 14.83 -2.70 19.43
N GLU A 264 14.81 -1.62 20.21
CA GLU A 264 14.18 -1.58 21.52
C GLU A 264 12.66 -1.45 21.37
N GLY A 265 11.92 -2.38 22.00
CA GLY A 265 10.47 -2.45 21.88
C GLY A 265 10.01 -2.86 20.47
N VAL A 266 9.26 -1.97 19.81
CA VAL A 266 8.63 -2.19 18.51
C VAL A 266 9.20 -1.24 17.47
N GLY A 267 9.46 -1.73 16.25
CA GLY A 267 10.11 -0.91 15.24
C GLY A 267 10.61 -1.67 14.03
N TRP A 268 11.62 -1.10 13.38
CA TRP A 268 12.12 -1.53 12.07
C TRP A 268 13.64 -1.41 11.98
N ALA A 269 14.26 -2.23 11.14
CA ALA A 269 15.56 -1.94 10.57
C ALA A 269 15.39 -1.47 9.12
N LEU A 270 16.02 -0.35 8.77
CA LEU A 270 15.92 0.27 7.45
C LEU A 270 17.31 0.41 6.84
N LEU A 271 17.49 -0.03 5.60
CA LEU A 271 18.55 0.43 4.71
C LEU A 271 18.00 1.64 3.96
N VAL A 272 18.67 2.78 4.07
CA VAL A 272 18.22 4.02 3.46
C VAL A 272 19.30 4.59 2.53
N TRP A 273 18.87 5.28 1.47
CA TRP A 273 19.71 6.26 0.80
C TRP A 273 19.67 7.58 1.56
N SER A 274 20.84 8.18 1.81
CA SER A 274 20.94 9.53 2.35
C SER A 274 21.31 10.53 1.24
N PRO A 275 20.36 11.32 0.73
CA PRO A 275 20.62 12.30 -0.33
C PRO A 275 21.64 13.38 0.02
N ARG A 276 21.96 13.60 1.30
CA ARG A 276 22.94 14.61 1.74
C ARG A 276 24.37 14.06 1.79
N SER A 277 24.54 12.84 2.30
CA SER A 277 25.85 12.20 2.42
C SER A 277 26.22 11.34 1.21
N HIS A 278 25.27 11.10 0.30
CA HIS A 278 25.43 10.30 -0.93
C HIS A 278 25.92 8.88 -0.64
N ARG A 279 25.41 8.29 0.45
CA ARG A 279 25.74 6.94 0.88
C ARG A 279 24.51 6.23 1.40
N LEU A 280 24.64 4.92 1.52
CA LEU A 280 23.72 4.06 2.24
C LEU A 280 23.97 4.15 3.74
N GLU A 281 22.88 4.15 4.51
CA GLU A 281 22.89 4.12 5.97
C GLU A 281 21.93 3.04 6.49
N ILE A 282 22.18 2.54 7.70
CA ILE A 282 21.25 1.66 8.40
C ILE A 282 20.67 2.44 9.58
N LEU A 283 19.34 2.49 9.67
CA LEU A 283 18.60 3.14 10.74
C LEU A 283 17.78 2.10 11.52
N GLN A 284 17.63 2.33 12.82
CA GLN A 284 16.69 1.63 13.69
C GLN A 284 15.53 2.58 13.97
N THR A 285 14.37 2.30 13.39
CA THR A 285 13.18 3.13 13.56
C THR A 285 12.32 2.57 14.68
N GLU A 286 12.00 3.36 15.68
CA GLU A 286 11.03 2.98 16.71
C GLU A 286 9.60 3.31 16.26
N LYS A 287 8.67 2.43 16.63
CA LYS A 287 7.29 2.44 16.13
C LYS A 287 7.25 2.45 14.61
N HIS A 288 6.89 3.57 13.99
CA HIS A 288 7.00 3.79 12.55
C HIS A 288 7.71 5.10 12.20
N GLN A 289 7.67 6.09 13.09
CA GLN A 289 8.01 7.49 12.80
C GLN A 289 9.12 8.06 13.70
N PHE A 290 9.66 7.28 14.64
CA PHE A 290 10.71 7.74 15.55
C PHE A 290 12.09 7.24 15.14
N MET A 291 13.12 7.97 15.55
CA MET A 291 14.53 7.66 15.25
C MET A 291 14.88 7.60 13.75
N THR A 292 14.15 8.36 12.92
CA THR A 292 14.49 8.58 11.51
C THR A 292 15.35 9.84 11.31
N GLN A 293 15.99 9.93 10.15
CA GLN A 293 16.62 11.15 9.66
C GLN A 293 15.75 11.74 8.53
N TRP A 294 15.38 13.01 8.65
CA TRP A 294 14.65 13.72 7.59
C TRP A 294 15.45 13.72 6.28
N ASP A 295 14.73 13.60 5.15
CA ASP A 295 15.23 13.42 3.79
C ASP A 295 15.80 12.04 3.41
N THR A 296 15.95 11.10 4.36
CA THR A 296 16.39 9.75 3.99
C THR A 296 15.28 8.98 3.26
N ILE A 297 15.68 8.14 2.31
CA ILE A 297 14.75 7.36 1.47
C ILE A 297 14.92 5.87 1.81
N PRO A 298 13.92 5.21 2.42
CA PRO A 298 13.97 3.77 2.69
C PRO A 298 14.01 2.94 1.41
N LEU A 299 14.93 1.96 1.37
CA LEU A 299 15.15 1.07 0.23
C LEU A 299 14.77 -0.38 0.58
N LEU A 300 15.32 -0.88 1.69
CA LEU A 300 15.01 -2.19 2.25
C LEU A 300 14.58 -2.01 3.71
N VAL A 301 13.40 -2.51 4.05
CA VAL A 301 12.81 -2.37 5.39
C VAL A 301 12.47 -3.74 5.96
N LEU A 302 12.67 -3.90 7.27
CA LEU A 302 12.33 -5.12 8.00
C LEU A 302 11.50 -4.75 9.22
N ASP A 303 10.25 -5.21 9.24
CA ASP A 303 9.36 -5.08 10.40
C ASP A 303 9.82 -6.02 11.52
N VAL A 304 10.13 -5.48 12.70
CA VAL A 304 10.44 -6.27 13.90
C VAL A 304 9.45 -5.97 15.05
N TRP A 305 8.27 -5.46 14.72
CA TRP A 305 7.12 -5.54 15.61
C TRP A 305 6.75 -7.01 15.85
N GLU A 306 6.28 -7.32 17.06
CA GLU A 306 5.96 -8.71 17.43
C GLU A 306 4.87 -9.30 16.53
N HIS A 307 3.91 -8.50 16.02
CA HIS A 307 2.90 -9.00 15.09
C HIS A 307 3.49 -9.59 13.80
N ALA A 308 4.71 -9.20 13.41
CA ALA A 308 5.34 -9.61 12.17
C ALA A 308 5.94 -11.03 12.24
N TYR A 309 6.10 -11.58 13.45
CA TYR A 309 6.80 -12.86 13.62
C TYR A 309 6.27 -13.75 14.75
N TYR A 310 5.59 -13.20 15.75
CA TYR A 310 5.34 -13.91 17.01
C TYR A 310 4.49 -15.17 16.85
N LEU A 311 3.56 -15.19 15.89
CA LEU A 311 2.73 -16.39 15.65
C LEU A 311 3.57 -17.61 15.24
N GLN A 312 4.66 -17.41 14.50
CA GLN A 312 5.53 -18.47 13.99
C GLN A 312 6.82 -18.65 14.81
N TYR A 313 7.46 -17.56 15.22
CA TYR A 313 8.79 -17.56 15.84
C TYR A 313 8.75 -17.28 17.36
N LYS A 314 7.58 -16.95 17.91
CA LYS A 314 7.40 -16.60 19.33
C LYS A 314 8.40 -15.51 19.74
N ASN A 315 9.16 -15.73 20.80
CA ASN A 315 10.18 -14.80 21.28
C ASN A 315 11.52 -14.87 20.51
N ASP A 316 11.68 -15.79 19.55
CA ASP A 316 12.91 -15.93 18.78
C ASP A 316 12.93 -15.00 17.55
N ARG A 317 13.06 -13.69 17.82
CA ARG A 317 13.22 -12.66 16.78
C ARG A 317 14.42 -12.95 15.87
N ALA A 318 15.49 -13.55 16.39
CA ALA A 318 16.68 -13.84 15.61
C ALA A 318 16.41 -14.89 14.53
N ALA A 319 15.64 -15.95 14.85
CA ALA A 319 15.21 -16.94 13.86
C ALA A 319 14.36 -16.31 12.75
N TYR A 320 13.43 -15.41 13.10
CA TYR A 320 12.64 -14.66 12.11
C TYR A 320 13.53 -13.85 11.16
N ILE A 321 14.46 -13.04 11.69
CA ILE A 321 15.35 -12.20 10.87
C ILE A 321 16.21 -13.08 9.95
N ASN A 322 16.72 -14.20 10.46
CA ASN A 322 17.51 -15.15 9.65
C ASN A 322 16.67 -15.78 8.52
N SER A 323 15.41 -16.12 8.78
CA SER A 323 14.49 -16.63 7.78
C SER A 323 14.11 -15.59 6.74
N TRP A 324 13.84 -14.35 7.15
CA TRP A 324 13.44 -13.25 6.28
C TRP A 324 14.46 -12.98 5.17
N TRP A 325 15.76 -13.13 5.45
CA TRP A 325 16.80 -12.98 4.43
C TRP A 325 16.62 -13.90 3.20
N ASN A 326 15.88 -15.00 3.31
CA ASN A 326 15.61 -15.92 2.19
C ASN A 326 14.49 -15.44 1.26
N VAL A 327 13.69 -14.45 1.68
CA VAL A 327 12.58 -13.91 0.88
C VAL A 327 12.83 -12.48 0.41
N VAL A 328 13.97 -11.87 0.74
CA VAL A 328 14.29 -10.50 0.30
C VAL A 328 14.29 -10.39 -1.22
N HIS A 329 13.51 -9.45 -1.74
CA HIS A 329 13.36 -9.17 -3.16
C HIS A 329 14.34 -8.07 -3.59
N TRP A 330 15.59 -8.46 -3.87
CA TRP A 330 16.64 -7.50 -4.20
C TRP A 330 16.33 -6.62 -5.42
N ARG A 331 15.56 -7.11 -6.38
CA ARG A 331 15.16 -6.33 -7.56
C ARG A 331 14.34 -5.09 -7.19
N ASP A 332 13.37 -5.20 -6.28
CA ASP A 332 12.61 -4.03 -5.80
C ASP A 332 13.55 -3.03 -5.09
N VAL A 333 14.49 -3.53 -4.26
CA VAL A 333 15.48 -2.68 -3.57
C VAL A 333 16.39 -1.96 -4.57
N GLU A 334 16.82 -2.66 -5.62
CA GLU A 334 17.63 -2.10 -6.71
C GLU A 334 16.87 -1.01 -7.46
N GLU A 335 15.62 -1.28 -7.87
CA GLU A 335 14.76 -0.32 -8.58
C GLU A 335 14.49 0.93 -7.72
N ARG A 336 14.22 0.76 -6.43
CA ARG A 336 14.10 1.87 -5.46
C ARG A 336 15.39 2.66 -5.33
N PHE A 337 16.54 1.98 -5.25
CA PHE A 337 17.84 2.63 -5.17
C PHE A 337 18.15 3.47 -6.41
N GLU A 338 17.84 2.95 -7.60
CA GLU A 338 18.03 3.66 -8.87
C GLU A 338 17.24 4.97 -8.94
N GLN A 339 16.03 4.99 -8.40
CA GLN A 339 15.25 6.23 -8.30
C GLN A 339 15.80 7.14 -7.18
N ALA A 340 16.05 6.60 -6.00
CA ALA A 340 16.49 7.36 -4.83
C ALA A 340 17.82 8.08 -5.07
N ARG A 341 18.79 7.41 -5.71
CA ARG A 341 20.14 7.96 -5.94
C ARG A 341 20.18 9.15 -6.89
N LYS A 342 19.11 9.39 -7.66
CA LYS A 342 18.94 10.60 -8.48
C LYS A 342 18.72 11.84 -7.61
N LEU A 343 18.10 11.68 -6.44
CA LEU A 343 17.95 12.76 -5.47
C LEU A 343 19.26 12.96 -4.70
N ARG A 344 19.94 14.08 -4.99
CA ARG A 344 21.21 14.45 -4.35
C ARG A 344 21.17 15.90 -3.92
N TRP A 345 21.21 16.11 -2.62
CA TRP A 345 21.41 17.43 -2.03
C TRP A 345 22.90 17.75 -1.98
N LYS A 346 23.24 19.03 -1.91
CA LYS A 346 24.62 19.47 -1.68
C LYS A 346 25.09 18.94 -0.31
N PRO A 347 26.21 18.19 -0.24
CA PRO A 347 26.84 17.84 1.04
C PRO A 347 27.39 19.10 1.71
N PHE A 348 27.30 19.20 3.04
CA PHE A 348 27.89 20.28 3.82
C PHE A 348 28.54 19.76 5.10
#